data_AF-A0A7J4QM12-F1
#
_entry.id   AF-A0A7J4QM12-F1
#
_cell.length_a   1.000
_cell.length_b   1.000
_cell.length_c   1.000
_cell.angle_alpha   90.00
_cell.angle_beta   90.00
_cell.angle_gamma   90.00
#
_symmetry.space_group_name_H-M   'P 1'
#
loop_
_entity.id
_entity.type
_entity.pdbx_description
1 polymer ?
#
loop_
_entity_poly.entity_id
_entity_poly.type
_entity_poly.pdbx_seq_one_letter_code
_entity_poly.pdbx_strand_id
1 'polypeptide(L)'
;LAAIRLALLGLERELGGMGLMPPASTYHHFAVGLDGDKMSSSRPDSTIFLGDEPGKVAKKIRRAFSGGQPTVEEHRRLGGDPDRDVAFQYMAYFFEEDDAVLAELAESYRAGRLLAGEMKQACLERAEVWLGDLAERRDETAHLVEAFLAQDAR
;
A
#
# COMPACT_ATOMS: atom_id res chain seq x y z
N LEU A 1 -1.24 31.23 17.21
CA LEU A 1 -1.14 30.88 15.76
C LEU A 1 -2.51 30.89 15.07
N ALA A 2 -3.53 30.18 15.55
CA ALA A 2 -4.87 30.16 14.94
C ALA A 2 -5.52 31.56 14.85
N ALA A 3 -5.46 32.36 15.92
CA ALA A 3 -5.99 33.73 15.93
C ALA A 3 -5.32 34.65 14.89
N ILE A 4 -4.02 34.48 14.64
CA ILE A 4 -3.27 35.26 13.64
C ILE A 4 -3.72 34.88 12.23
N ARG A 5 -3.90 33.59 11.94
CA ARG A 5 -4.39 33.14 10.63
C ARG A 5 -5.78 33.69 10.33
N LEU A 6 -6.70 33.65 11.29
CA LEU A 6 -8.05 34.19 11.10
C LEU A 6 -8.05 35.72 10.85
N ALA A 7 -7.21 36.47 11.57
CA ALA A 7 -7.06 37.90 11.34
C ALA A 7 -6.49 38.22 9.95
N LEU A 8 -5.50 37.46 9.48
CA LEU A 8 -4.93 37.62 8.13
C LEU A 8 -5.95 37.31 7.03
N LEU A 9 -6.78 36.27 7.20
CA LEU A 9 -7.87 35.97 6.27
C LEU A 9 -8.93 37.09 6.26
N GLY A 10 -9.19 37.73 7.40
CA GLY A 10 -10.05 38.91 7.49
C GLY A 10 -9.50 40.07 6.66
N LEU A 11 -8.22 40.40 6.85
CA LEU A 11 -7.53 41.44 6.08
C LEU A 11 -7.51 41.14 4.57
N GLU A 12 -7.30 39.89 4.18
CA GLU A 12 -7.33 39.49 2.76
C GLU A 12 -8.68 39.81 2.11
N ARG A 13 -9.80 39.58 2.82
CA ARG A 13 -11.14 39.93 2.32
C ARG A 13 -11.33 41.43 2.19
N GLU A 14 -10.84 42.21 3.15
CA GLU A 14 -10.87 43.68 3.08
C GLU A 14 -10.09 44.22 1.87
N LEU A 15 -9.03 43.52 1.46
CA LEU A 15 -8.21 43.83 0.29
C LEU A 15 -8.79 43.28 -1.03
N GLY A 16 -9.97 42.67 -1.01
CA GLY A 16 -10.66 42.13 -2.19
C GLY A 16 -10.29 40.69 -2.56
N GLY A 17 -9.51 39.99 -1.72
CA GLY A 17 -9.25 38.56 -1.86
C GLY A 17 -10.35 37.68 -1.25
N MET A 18 -10.20 36.36 -1.37
CA MET A 18 -11.24 35.42 -0.92
C MET A 18 -11.16 35.13 0.59
N GLY A 19 -9.98 35.25 1.20
CA GLY A 19 -9.76 35.00 2.62
C GLY A 19 -10.16 33.58 3.03
N LEU A 20 -9.84 32.60 2.19
CA LEU A 20 -10.14 31.20 2.44
C LEU A 20 -9.01 30.56 3.23
N MET A 21 -9.37 29.72 4.20
CA MET A 21 -8.37 28.95 4.93
C MET A 21 -7.77 27.91 3.97
N PRO A 22 -6.43 27.87 3.83
CA PRO A 22 -5.80 26.82 3.05
C PRO A 22 -6.11 25.44 3.65
N PRO A 23 -6.34 24.42 2.82
CA PRO A 23 -6.52 23.06 3.31
C PRO A 23 -5.24 22.56 4.00
N ALA A 24 -5.41 21.65 4.97
CA ALA A 24 -4.30 20.86 5.48
C ALA A 24 -4.01 19.69 4.50
N SER A 25 -2.77 19.21 4.51
CA SER A 25 -2.35 18.05 3.71
C SER A 25 -1.63 17.01 4.58
N THR A 26 -1.88 15.74 4.27
CA THR A 26 -1.08 14.60 4.72
C THR A 26 -0.38 13.99 3.52
N TYR A 27 0.84 13.51 3.72
CA TYR A 27 1.64 12.88 2.67
C TYR A 27 1.87 11.43 3.04
N HIS A 28 1.78 10.56 2.04
CA HIS A 28 2.00 9.12 2.19
C HIS A 28 3.25 8.72 1.41
N HIS A 29 3.90 7.65 1.86
CA HIS A 29 4.95 7.01 1.07
C HIS A 29 4.37 6.48 -0.24
N PHE A 30 5.18 6.47 -1.29
CA PHE A 30 4.77 5.86 -2.55
C PHE A 30 4.67 4.34 -2.39
N ALA A 31 3.56 3.79 -2.84
CA ALA A 31 3.46 2.35 -3.05
C ALA A 31 4.47 1.92 -4.11
N VAL A 32 5.30 0.95 -3.76
CA VAL A 32 6.25 0.32 -4.67
C VAL A 32 5.52 -0.57 -5.68
N GLY A 33 6.03 -0.61 -6.90
CA GLY A 33 5.66 -1.61 -7.89
C GLY A 33 6.33 -2.95 -7.54
N LEU A 34 5.81 -4.02 -8.12
CA LEU A 34 6.30 -5.38 -7.91
C LEU A 34 7.74 -5.59 -8.40
N ASP A 35 8.26 -4.69 -9.23
CA ASP A 35 9.66 -4.66 -9.67
C ASP A 35 10.59 -3.89 -8.74
N GLY A 36 10.06 -3.26 -7.69
CA GLY A 36 10.81 -2.40 -6.75
C GLY A 36 10.89 -0.92 -7.17
N ASP A 37 10.33 -0.56 -8.34
CA ASP A 37 10.22 0.83 -8.79
C ASP A 37 8.87 1.46 -8.33
N LYS A 38 8.48 2.61 -8.87
CA LYS A 38 7.17 3.21 -8.61
C LYS A 38 6.05 2.39 -9.28
N MET A 39 5.01 2.07 -8.53
CA MET A 39 3.80 1.43 -9.06
C MET A 39 3.17 2.26 -10.19
N SER A 40 2.82 1.61 -11.30
CA SER A 40 2.18 2.27 -12.45
C SER A 40 1.13 1.39 -13.11
N SER A 41 -0.08 1.94 -13.29
CA SER A 41 -1.17 1.28 -14.03
C SER A 41 -0.83 1.07 -15.52
N SER A 42 0.08 1.87 -16.08
CA SER A 42 0.61 1.68 -17.44
C SER A 42 1.57 0.49 -17.58
N ARG A 43 1.99 -0.12 -16.46
CA ARG A 43 2.86 -1.30 -16.40
C ARG A 43 2.11 -2.44 -15.67
N PRO A 44 1.19 -3.15 -16.34
CA PRO A 44 0.27 -4.08 -15.69
C PRO A 44 0.92 -5.23 -14.92
N ASP A 45 2.13 -5.61 -15.31
CA ASP A 45 2.89 -6.68 -14.65
C ASP A 45 3.54 -6.24 -13.33
N SER A 46 3.74 -4.93 -13.15
CA SER A 46 4.32 -4.33 -11.93
C SER A 46 3.28 -3.91 -10.87
N THR A 47 1.99 -4.10 -11.15
CA THR A 47 0.89 -3.56 -10.34
C THR A 47 -0.12 -4.66 -10.04
N ILE A 48 -0.54 -4.82 -8.77
CA ILE A 48 -1.70 -5.64 -8.42
C ILE A 48 -2.94 -4.75 -8.54
N PHE A 49 -3.88 -5.11 -9.40
CA PHE A 49 -5.14 -4.39 -9.50
C PHE A 49 -6.16 -4.97 -8.52
N LEU A 50 -7.04 -4.11 -7.99
CA LEU A 50 -8.08 -4.49 -7.03
C LEU A 50 -9.12 -5.47 -7.59
N GLY A 51 -9.18 -5.63 -8.91
CA GLY A 51 -10.03 -6.63 -9.59
C GLY A 51 -9.22 -7.71 -10.30
N ASP A 52 -7.95 -7.91 -9.97
CA ASP A 52 -7.19 -9.02 -10.51
C ASP A 52 -7.70 -10.36 -9.92
N GLU A 53 -7.82 -11.36 -10.78
CA GLU A 53 -8.13 -12.74 -10.36
C GLU A 53 -7.07 -13.31 -9.41
N PRO A 54 -7.43 -14.15 -8.43
CA PRO A 54 -6.50 -14.68 -7.43
C PRO A 54 -5.25 -15.33 -8.03
N GLY A 55 -5.41 -16.12 -9.11
CA GLY A 55 -4.28 -16.75 -9.79
C GLY A 55 -3.29 -15.75 -10.40
N LYS A 56 -3.76 -14.58 -10.85
CA LYS A 56 -2.93 -13.51 -11.40
C LYS A 56 -2.18 -12.79 -10.27
N VAL A 57 -2.84 -12.54 -9.15
CA VAL A 57 -2.23 -11.98 -7.93
C VAL A 57 -1.12 -12.89 -7.43
N ALA A 58 -1.38 -14.19 -7.30
CA ALA A 58 -0.38 -15.18 -6.89
C ALA A 58 0.86 -15.18 -7.80
N LYS A 59 0.66 -15.14 -9.12
CA LYS A 59 1.77 -15.09 -10.09
C LYS A 59 2.57 -13.79 -9.96
N LYS A 60 1.90 -12.67 -9.71
CA LYS A 60 2.50 -11.34 -9.52
C LYS A 60 3.34 -11.27 -8.26
N ILE A 61 2.80 -11.67 -7.10
CA ILE A 61 3.52 -11.67 -5.81
C ILE A 61 4.74 -12.60 -5.87
N ARG A 62 4.61 -13.80 -6.45
CA ARG A 62 5.74 -14.73 -6.61
C ARG A 62 6.89 -14.13 -7.43
N ARG A 63 6.58 -13.26 -8.39
CA ARG A 63 7.55 -12.57 -9.25
C ARG A 63 8.07 -11.26 -8.67
N ALA A 64 7.53 -10.81 -7.55
CA ALA A 64 7.90 -9.53 -6.96
C ALA A 64 9.41 -9.48 -6.62
N PHE A 65 9.99 -8.28 -6.67
CA PHE A 65 11.37 -8.05 -6.29
C PHE A 65 11.61 -8.46 -4.83
N SER A 66 12.73 -9.12 -4.61
CA SER A 66 13.10 -9.72 -3.32
C SER A 66 14.30 -8.96 -2.76
N GLY A 67 14.23 -8.63 -1.47
CA GLY A 67 15.36 -8.10 -0.70
C GLY A 67 16.31 -9.18 -0.18
N GLY A 68 16.04 -10.45 -0.49
CA GLY A 68 16.87 -11.61 -0.12
C GLY A 68 18.14 -11.79 -0.98
N GLN A 69 18.83 -12.92 -0.76
CA GLN A 69 20.08 -13.24 -1.44
C GLN A 69 19.82 -14.15 -2.65
N PRO A 70 20.77 -14.25 -3.61
CA PRO A 70 20.61 -15.09 -4.79
C PRO A 70 20.48 -16.59 -4.50
N THR A 71 21.11 -17.07 -3.43
CA THR A 71 21.08 -18.48 -3.01
C THR A 71 20.52 -18.64 -1.60
N VAL A 72 19.99 -19.83 -1.31
CA VAL A 72 19.45 -20.15 0.03
C VAL A 72 20.58 -20.11 1.05
N GLU A 73 21.75 -20.65 0.73
CA GLU A 73 22.91 -20.70 1.60
C GLU A 73 23.38 -19.30 1.98
N GLU A 74 23.48 -18.38 1.01
CA GLU A 74 23.82 -16.98 1.28
C GLU A 74 22.72 -16.31 2.10
N HIS A 75 21.45 -16.57 1.81
CA HIS A 75 20.35 -15.96 2.56
C HIS A 75 20.33 -16.43 4.03
N ARG A 76 20.55 -17.72 4.28
CA ARG A 76 20.69 -18.25 5.65
C ARG A 76 21.86 -17.62 6.39
N ARG A 77 22.95 -17.30 5.69
CA ARG A 77 24.18 -16.74 6.29
C ARG A 77 24.14 -15.22 6.47
N LEU A 78 23.59 -14.50 5.51
CA LEU A 78 23.66 -13.04 5.40
C LEU A 78 22.32 -12.35 5.69
N GLY A 79 21.22 -13.10 5.69
CA GLY A 79 19.87 -12.56 5.82
C GLY A 79 19.37 -11.85 4.57
N GLY A 80 18.12 -11.40 4.65
CA GLY A 80 17.50 -10.50 3.69
C GLY A 80 17.28 -9.10 4.24
N ASP A 81 17.05 -8.17 3.32
CA ASP A 81 16.70 -6.78 3.63
C ASP A 81 15.18 -6.56 3.44
N PRO A 82 14.38 -6.52 4.53
CA PRO A 82 12.94 -6.32 4.44
C PRO A 82 12.58 -4.93 3.92
N ASP A 83 13.45 -3.93 4.10
CA ASP A 83 13.18 -2.55 3.65
C ASP A 83 13.27 -2.43 2.12
N ARG A 84 13.85 -3.44 1.45
CA ARG A 84 13.92 -3.57 -0.01
C ARG A 84 13.08 -4.71 -0.56
N ASP A 85 12.45 -5.51 0.30
CA ASP A 85 11.65 -6.65 -0.11
C ASP A 85 10.21 -6.20 -0.39
N VAL A 86 9.77 -6.34 -1.65
CA VAL A 86 8.45 -5.83 -2.05
C VAL A 86 7.32 -6.62 -1.40
N ALA A 87 7.49 -7.92 -1.16
CA ALA A 87 6.47 -8.71 -0.48
C ALA A 87 6.28 -8.26 0.97
N PHE A 88 7.38 -7.99 1.68
CA PHE A 88 7.33 -7.39 3.02
C PHE A 88 6.68 -6.00 3.02
N GLN A 89 7.10 -5.11 2.11
CA GLN A 89 6.53 -3.77 1.99
C GLN A 89 5.02 -3.80 1.72
N TYR A 90 4.54 -4.72 0.87
CA TYR A 90 3.11 -4.87 0.62
C TYR A 90 2.34 -5.38 1.85
N MET A 91 2.91 -6.29 2.62
CA MET A 91 2.31 -6.68 3.89
C MET A 91 2.19 -5.47 4.82
N ALA A 92 3.27 -4.72 5.01
CA ALA A 92 3.31 -3.56 5.91
C ALA A 92 2.37 -2.41 5.49
N TYR A 93 2.14 -2.22 4.19
CA TYR A 93 1.28 -1.13 3.71
C TYR A 93 -0.19 -1.51 3.52
N PHE A 94 -0.50 -2.78 3.23
CA PHE A 94 -1.83 -3.15 2.74
C PHE A 94 -2.47 -4.35 3.42
N PHE A 95 -1.70 -5.40 3.73
CA PHE A 95 -2.30 -6.72 3.99
C PHE A 95 -2.16 -7.21 5.43
N GLU A 96 -1.29 -6.60 6.23
CA GLU A 96 -1.09 -6.93 7.63
C GLU A 96 -1.31 -5.69 8.49
N GLU A 97 -2.17 -5.82 9.50
CA GLU A 97 -2.50 -4.74 10.44
C GLU A 97 -1.78 -4.90 11.78
N ASP A 98 -1.27 -6.11 12.09
CA ASP A 98 -0.56 -6.38 13.33
C ASP A 98 0.95 -6.09 13.20
N ASP A 99 1.38 -4.98 13.83
CA ASP A 99 2.78 -4.56 13.90
C ASP A 99 3.70 -5.64 14.49
N ALA A 100 3.21 -6.50 15.38
CA ALA A 100 4.01 -7.58 15.97
C ALA A 100 4.34 -8.66 14.93
N VAL A 101 3.38 -8.99 14.06
CA VAL A 101 3.59 -9.93 12.95
C VAL A 101 4.62 -9.36 11.96
N LEU A 102 4.49 -8.08 11.61
CA LEU A 102 5.45 -7.40 10.75
C LEU A 102 6.86 -7.38 11.36
N ALA A 103 6.97 -7.12 12.66
CA ALA A 103 8.25 -7.13 13.37
C ALA A 103 8.91 -8.53 13.35
N GLU A 104 8.13 -9.58 13.60
CA GLU A 104 8.62 -10.96 13.58
C GLU A 104 9.11 -11.38 12.18
N LEU A 105 8.34 -11.06 11.14
CA LEU A 105 8.71 -11.32 9.74
C LEU A 105 10.00 -10.58 9.37
N ALA A 106 10.11 -9.30 9.73
CA ALA A 106 11.29 -8.50 9.45
C ALA A 106 12.53 -9.05 10.17
N GLU A 107 12.41 -9.39 11.46
CA GLU A 107 13.51 -9.96 12.23
C GLU A 107 13.96 -11.31 11.67
N SER A 108 13.01 -12.20 11.38
CA SER A 108 13.29 -13.52 10.85
C SER A 108 13.91 -13.47 9.45
N TYR A 109 13.52 -12.49 8.63
CA TYR A 109 14.13 -12.25 7.32
C TYR A 109 15.56 -11.73 7.43
N ARG A 110 15.81 -10.74 8.29
CA ARG A 110 17.16 -10.22 8.57
C ARG A 110 18.08 -11.28 9.17
N ALA A 111 17.52 -12.20 9.96
CA ALA A 111 18.27 -13.31 10.54
C ALA A 111 18.50 -14.49 9.56
N GLY A 112 17.94 -14.43 8.34
CA GLY A 112 18.00 -15.54 7.39
C GLY A 112 17.18 -16.77 7.80
N ARG A 113 16.31 -16.66 8.81
CA ARG A 113 15.40 -17.73 9.25
C ARG A 113 14.19 -17.86 8.33
N LEU A 114 13.72 -16.75 7.78
CA LEU A 114 12.66 -16.71 6.78
C LEU A 114 13.29 -16.50 5.41
N LEU A 115 12.98 -17.35 4.44
CA LEU A 115 13.45 -17.24 3.05
C LEU A 115 12.58 -16.30 2.23
N ALA A 116 13.11 -15.76 1.14
CA ALA A 116 12.36 -14.90 0.21
C ALA A 116 11.09 -15.56 -0.37
N GLY A 117 11.14 -16.86 -0.63
CA GLY A 117 9.96 -17.62 -1.06
C GLY A 117 8.88 -17.71 0.01
N GLU A 118 9.28 -17.86 1.28
CA GLU A 118 8.38 -17.94 2.43
C GLU A 118 7.75 -16.57 2.72
N MET A 119 8.53 -15.49 2.63
CA MET A 119 8.04 -14.10 2.71
C MET A 119 6.95 -13.82 1.66
N LYS A 120 7.18 -14.23 0.41
CA LYS A 120 6.20 -14.08 -0.68
C LYS A 120 4.95 -14.93 -0.46
N GLN A 121 5.10 -16.11 0.12
CA GLN A 121 3.97 -16.98 0.43
C GLN A 121 3.11 -16.39 1.55
N ALA A 122 3.71 -15.88 2.63
CA ALA A 122 2.99 -15.16 3.69
C ALA A 122 2.25 -13.92 3.15
N CYS A 123 2.91 -13.15 2.28
CA CYS A 123 2.30 -12.00 1.61
C CYS A 123 1.10 -12.41 0.74
N LEU A 124 1.21 -13.52 0.00
CA LEU A 124 0.12 -14.04 -0.81
C LEU A 124 -1.10 -14.44 0.02
N GLU A 125 -0.89 -15.15 1.13
CA GLU A 125 -1.98 -15.59 2.01
C GLU A 125 -2.75 -14.39 2.58
N ARG A 126 -2.04 -13.35 3.01
CA ARG A 126 -2.66 -12.11 3.48
C ARG A 126 -3.36 -11.34 2.36
N ALA A 127 -2.76 -11.29 1.17
CA ALA A 127 -3.36 -10.64 0.01
C ALA A 127 -4.66 -11.33 -0.44
N GLU A 128 -4.74 -12.66 -0.40
CA GLU A 128 -5.94 -13.42 -0.76
C GLU A 128 -7.12 -13.10 0.16
N VAL A 129 -6.87 -13.03 1.47
CA VAL A 129 -7.89 -12.61 2.45
C VAL A 129 -8.33 -11.17 2.17
N TRP A 130 -7.38 -10.24 2.08
CA TRP A 130 -7.70 -8.82 1.90
C TRP A 130 -8.47 -8.52 0.62
N LEU A 131 -8.07 -9.13 -0.51
CA LEU A 131 -8.75 -8.95 -1.80
C LEU A 131 -10.10 -9.65 -1.84
N GLY A 132 -10.24 -10.79 -1.15
CA GLY A 132 -11.52 -11.47 -0.97
C GLY A 132 -12.53 -10.60 -0.23
N ASP A 133 -12.13 -10.07 0.92
CA ASP A 133 -12.94 -9.16 1.73
C ASP A 133 -13.32 -7.90 0.95
N LEU A 134 -12.38 -7.35 0.16
CA LEU A 134 -12.65 -6.20 -0.71
C LEU A 134 -13.70 -6.53 -1.77
N ALA A 135 -13.59 -7.70 -2.41
CA ALA A 135 -14.54 -8.13 -3.44
C ALA A 135 -15.95 -8.28 -2.87
N GLU A 136 -16.09 -8.93 -1.70
CA GLU A 136 -17.36 -9.08 -1.00
C GLU A 136 -17.98 -7.72 -0.67
N ARG A 137 -17.22 -6.83 -0.01
CA ARG A 137 -17.70 -5.48 0.35
C ARG A 137 -18.11 -4.66 -0.87
N ARG A 138 -17.38 -4.79 -1.98
CA ARG A 138 -17.72 -4.09 -3.23
C ARG A 138 -19.05 -4.60 -3.78
N ASP A 139 -19.28 -5.90 -3.77
CA ASP A 139 -20.49 -6.50 -4.30
C ASP A 139 -21.71 -6.18 -3.41
N GLU A 140 -21.54 -6.23 -2.09
CA GLU A 140 -22.56 -5.80 -1.12
C GLU A 140 -22.98 -4.33 -1.29
N THR A 141 -22.03 -3.44 -1.61
CA THR A 141 -22.28 -1.99 -1.67
C THR A 141 -22.59 -1.46 -3.06
N ALA A 142 -22.54 -2.30 -4.10
CA ALA A 142 -22.72 -1.87 -5.50
C ALA A 142 -24.05 -1.14 -5.76
N HIS A 143 -25.13 -1.53 -5.08
CA HIS A 143 -26.45 -0.92 -5.21
C HIS A 143 -26.57 0.47 -4.56
N LEU A 144 -25.60 0.85 -3.72
CA LEU A 144 -25.60 2.12 -2.99
C LEU A 144 -24.95 3.27 -3.78
N VAL A 145 -24.35 3.01 -4.93
CA VAL A 145 -23.57 4.02 -5.69
C VAL A 145 -24.37 5.30 -5.93
N GLU A 146 -25.62 5.18 -6.37
CA GLU A 146 -26.50 6.34 -6.63
C GLU A 146 -26.84 7.14 -5.36
N ALA A 147 -26.73 6.55 -4.17
CA ALA A 147 -26.90 7.26 -2.91
C ALA A 147 -25.70 8.14 -2.53
N PHE A 148 -24.52 7.88 -3.11
CA PHE A 148 -23.31 8.67 -2.88
C PHE A 148 -23.06 9.73 -3.97
N LEU A 149 -23.68 9.59 -5.14
CA LEU A 149 -23.56 10.56 -6.22
C LEU A 149 -24.51 11.74 -5.99
N ALA A 150 -24.00 12.95 -6.18
CA ALA A 150 -24.83 14.15 -6.15
C ALA A 150 -25.82 14.15 -7.33
N GLN A 151 -26.98 14.79 -7.15
CA GLN A 151 -28.02 14.84 -8.18
C GLN A 151 -27.54 15.51 -9.48
N ASP A 152 -26.54 16.38 -9.39
CA ASP A 152 -25.89 17.12 -10.47
C ASP A 152 -24.55 16.53 -10.91
N ALA A 153 -24.21 15.31 -10.49
CA ALA A 153 -22.95 14.64 -10.84
C ALA A 153 -22.93 14.03 -12.26
N ARG A 154 -23.98 14.23 -13.08
CA ARG A 154 -24.13 13.66 -14.43
C ARG A 154 -23.93 14.70 -15.52
#